data_AF-A0A2U3LU30-F1
#
_entry.id   AF-A0A2U3LU30-F1
#
_cell.length_a   1.000
_cell.length_b   1.000
_cell.length_c   1.000
_cell.angle_alpha   90.00
_cell.angle_beta   90.00
_cell.angle_gamma   90.00
#
_symmetry.space_group_name_H-M   'P 1'
#
loop_
_entity.id
_entity.type
_entity.pdbx_description
1 polymer ?
#
loop_
_entity_poly.entity_id
_entity_poly.type
_entity_poly.pdbx_seq_one_letter_code
_entity_poly.pdbx_strand_id
1 'polypeptide(L)' 'MQYTIQPGDSLYSIAMQYGTTVSNLMSLNPQIPNPHEIYTGETITVPSGNQWGGNNWGIIDGAVINDMVEEKDK' A
#
# COMPACT_ATOMS: atom_id res chain seq x y z
N MET A 1 -3.25 -2.86 11.64
CA MET A 1 -2.43 -4.07 11.87
C MET A 1 -0.98 -3.70 11.57
N GLN A 2 -0.01 -4.51 11.97
CA GLN A 2 1.41 -4.26 11.66
C GLN A 2 1.96 -5.37 10.78
N TYR A 3 2.84 -5.00 9.85
CA TYR A 3 3.54 -5.91 8.96
C TYR A 3 5.03 -5.61 8.98
N THR A 4 5.86 -6.65 9.10
CA THR A 4 7.32 -6.52 9.05
C THR A 4 7.80 -6.82 7.64
N ILE A 5 8.44 -5.85 7.01
CA ILE A 5 8.92 -5.92 5.63
C ILE A 5 9.94 -7.05 5.48
N GLN A 6 9.71 -7.94 4.52
CA GLN A 6 10.59 -9.05 4.20
C GLN A 6 11.54 -8.72 3.04
N PRO A 7 12.67 -9.44 2.91
CA PRO A 7 13.53 -9.31 1.75
C PRO A 7 12.78 -9.54 0.44
N GLY A 8 12.79 -8.53 -0.44
CA GLY A 8 12.10 -8.56 -1.73
C GLY A 8 10.71 -7.92 -1.74
N ASP A 9 10.21 -7.46 -0.60
CA ASP A 9 8.95 -6.71 -0.55
C ASP A 9 9.13 -5.27 -1.08
N SER A 10 8.06 -4.78 -1.69
CA SER A 10 7.87 -3.36 -1.99
C SER A 10 6.58 -2.87 -1.33
N LEU A 11 6.45 -1.56 -1.11
CA LEU A 11 5.16 -1.01 -0.65
C LEU A 11 4.03 -1.38 -1.62
N TYR A 12 4.34 -1.50 -2.91
CA TYR A 12 3.43 -1.98 -3.93
C TYR A 12 2.95 -3.43 -3.68
N SER A 13 3.87 -4.38 -3.48
CA SER A 13 3.50 -5.79 -3.24
C SER A 13 2.68 -5.94 -1.96
N ILE A 14 3.04 -5.18 -0.92
CA ILE A 14 2.31 -5.14 0.34
C ILE A 14 0.92 -4.52 0.13
N ALA A 15 0.82 -3.40 -0.58
CA ALA A 15 -0.45 -2.75 -0.88
C ALA A 15 -1.42 -3.71 -1.59
N MET A 16 -0.93 -4.44 -2.59
CA MET A 16 -1.69 -5.49 -3.27
C MET A 16 -2.14 -6.60 -2.31
N GLN A 17 -1.23 -7.09 -1.48
CA GLN A 17 -1.51 -8.17 -0.53
C GLN A 17 -2.61 -7.80 0.46
N TYR A 18 -2.64 -6.54 0.91
CA TYR A 18 -3.61 -6.03 1.87
C TYR A 18 -4.83 -5.36 1.22
N GLY A 19 -4.91 -5.34 -0.11
CA GLY A 19 -6.02 -4.71 -0.84
C GLY A 19 -6.15 -3.22 -0.54
N THR A 20 -5.03 -2.50 -0.63
CA THR A 20 -4.93 -1.05 -0.42
C THR A 20 -3.99 -0.42 -1.46
N THR A 21 -3.68 0.87 -1.33
CA THR A 21 -2.74 1.59 -2.22
C THR A 21 -1.49 2.01 -1.47
N VAL A 22 -0.39 2.28 -2.20
CA VAL A 22 0.85 2.79 -1.60
C VAL A 22 0.62 4.16 -0.95
N SER A 23 -0.18 5.04 -1.57
CA SER A 23 -0.56 6.32 -0.97
C SER A 23 -1.27 6.14 0.39
N ASN A 24 -2.17 5.16 0.49
CA ASN A 24 -2.81 4.85 1.76
C ASN A 24 -1.86 4.18 2.77
N LEU A 25 -0.90 3.36 2.31
CA LEU A 25 0.17 2.87 3.19
C LEU A 25 1.04 4.01 3.71
N MET A 26 1.41 4.97 2.87
CA MET A 26 2.20 6.14 3.28
C MET A 26 1.43 7.03 4.25
N SER A 27 0.12 7.23 4.04
CA SER A 27 -0.71 8.01 4.97
C SER A 27 -0.79 7.37 6.36
N LEU A 28 -0.78 6.04 6.42
CA LEU A 28 -0.71 5.27 7.68
C LEU A 28 0.69 5.22 8.29
N ASN A 29 1.72 5.53 7.51
CA ASN A 29 3.13 5.46 7.90
C ASN A 29 3.85 6.77 7.59
N PRO A 30 3.51 7.89 8.28
CA PRO A 30 4.13 9.19 8.02
C PRO A 30 5.64 9.22 8.30
N GLN A 31 6.19 8.19 8.96
CA GLN A 31 7.62 7.99 9.15
C GLN A 31 8.35 7.56 7.86
N ILE A 32 7.63 7.16 6.80
CA ILE A 32 8.20 6.78 5.50
C ILE A 32 8.01 7.97 4.54
N PRO A 33 9.01 8.84 4.38
CA PRO A 33 8.91 10.00 3.50
C PRO A 33 8.94 9.62 2.01
N ASN A 34 9.54 8.48 1.68
CA ASN A 34 9.72 8.00 0.31
C ASN A 34 9.33 6.52 0.21
N PRO A 35 8.38 6.14 -0.67
CA PRO A 35 7.92 4.76 -0.79
C PRO A 35 8.99 3.78 -1.25
N HIS A 36 10.06 4.27 -1.89
CA HIS A 36 11.20 3.47 -2.33
C HIS A 36 12.27 3.30 -1.24
N GLU A 37 12.16 4.01 -0.12
CA GLU A 37 13.11 3.96 1.01
C GLU A 37 12.55 3.16 2.17
N ILE A 38 12.15 1.92 1.88
CA ILE A 38 11.73 0.96 2.91
C ILE A 38 12.80 -0.09 3.14
N TYR A 39 12.97 -0.52 4.39
CA TYR A 39 14.02 -1.45 4.77
C TYR A 39 13.46 -2.77 5.29
N THR A 40 14.14 -3.86 4.95
CA THR A 40 13.81 -5.19 5.48
C THR A 40 13.93 -5.22 7.00
N GLY A 41 12.94 -5.78 7.68
CA GLY A 41 12.84 -5.78 9.14
C GLY A 41 12.16 -4.55 9.73
N GLU A 42 11.87 -3.53 8.93
CA GLU A 42 11.03 -2.41 9.35
C GLU A 42 9.58 -2.86 9.54
N THR A 43 8.90 -2.30 10.53
CA THR A 43 7.50 -2.61 10.81
C THR A 43 6.62 -1.44 10.40
N ILE A 44 5.70 -1.70 9.48
CA ILE A 44 4.77 -0.71 8.95
C ILE A 44 3.33 -1.04 9.35
N THR A 45 2.51 0.00 9.44
CA THR A 45 1.08 -0.10 9.68
C THR A 45 0.37 -0.42 8.37
N VAL A 46 -0.41 -1.50 8.38
CA VAL A 46 -1.26 -1.91 7.25
C VAL A 46 -2.73 -1.84 7.65
N PRO A 47 -3.63 -1.50 6.71
CA PRO A 47 -5.06 -1.39 6.97
C PRO A 47 -5.66 -2.74 7.38
N SER A 48 -6.69 -2.71 8.22
CA SER A 48 -7.25 -3.92 8.84
C SER A 48 -8.29 -4.68 8.01
N GLY A 49 -8.36 -4.46 6.70
CA GLY A 49 -9.32 -5.14 5.83
C GLY A 49 -9.01 -4.90 4.36
N ASN A 50 -9.44 -5.84 3.51
CA ASN A 50 -9.40 -5.67 2.06
C ASN A 50 -10.34 -4.52 1.69
N GLN A 51 -9.78 -3.33 1.45
CA GLN A 51 -10.57 -2.13 1.18
C GLN A 51 -11.32 -2.22 -0.15
N TRP A 52 -11.01 -3.22 -0.98
CA TRP A 52 -11.65 -3.43 -2.28
C TRP A 52 -12.97 -4.20 -2.19
N GLY A 53 -13.28 -4.80 -1.04
CA GLY A 53 -14.46 -5.65 -0.84
C GLY A 53 -15.70 -4.95 -0.25
N GLY A 54 -15.63 -3.64 -0.02
CA GLY A 54 -16.71 -2.87 0.62
C GLY A 54 -17.73 -2.33 -0.38
N ASN A 55 -18.67 -3.18 -0.79
CA ASN A 55 -20.02 -2.87 -1.33
C ASN A 55 -20.28 -1.48 -1.96
N ASN A 56 -20.63 -1.54 -3.25
CA ASN A 56 -21.11 -0.46 -4.12
C ASN A 56 -19.98 0.44 -4.64
N TRP A 57 -19.80 0.35 -5.96
CA TRP A 57 -18.84 1.06 -6.81
C TRP A 57 -19.04 2.59 -6.68
N GLY A 58 -18.55 3.16 -5.57
CA GLY A 58 -18.54 4.59 -5.25
C GLY A 58 -17.15 5.11 -4.89
N ILE A 59 -16.12 4.26 -4.96
CA ILE A 59 -14.69 4.63 -4.91
C ILE A 59 -14.06 4.33 -6.28
N ILE A 60 -14.69 4.80 -7.36
CA ILE A 60 -13.91 5.15 -8.57
C ILE A 60 -13.41 6.57 -8.42
N ASP A 61 -12.57 6.78 -7.41
CA ASP A 61 -11.52 7.74 -7.65
C ASP A 61 -10.52 7.01 -8.52
N GLY A 62 -10.23 7.57 -9.70
CA GLY A 62 -9.23 7.03 -10.61
C GLY A 62 -7.91 6.69 -9.91
N ALA A 63 -7.62 7.27 -8.74
CA ALA A 63 -6.48 6.97 -7.88
C ALA A 63 -6.32 5.49 -7.49
N VAL A 64 -7.38 4.74 -7.15
CA VAL A 64 -7.18 3.35 -6.64
C VAL A 64 -6.69 2.40 -7.73
N ILE A 65 -7.15 2.57 -8.97
CA ILE A 65 -6.70 1.78 -10.13
C ILE A 65 -5.49 2.42 -10.81
N ASN A 66 -5.37 3.75 -10.83
CA ASN A 66 -4.24 4.44 -11.47
C ASN A 66 -2.96 4.34 -10.63
N ASP A 67 -3.03 4.48 -9.30
CA ASP A 67 -1.85 4.39 -8.41
C ASP A 67 -1.22 2.99 -8.49
N MET A 68 -2.02 1.95 -8.71
CA MET A 68 -1.52 0.58 -8.86
C MET A 68 -0.90 0.28 -10.22
N VAL A 69 -1.19 1.10 -11.23
CA VAL A 69 -0.65 0.92 -12.58
C VAL A 69 0.63 1.73 -12.73
N GLU A 70 0.72 2.93 -12.15
CA GLU A 70 1.87 3.82 -12.32
C GLU A 70 3.17 3.35 -11.64
N GLU A 71 3.11 2.58 -10.54
CA GLU A 71 4.33 2.17 -9.81
C GLU A 71 5.01 0.94 -10.42
N LYS A 72 4.33 0.17 -11.28
CA LYS A 72 4.91 -1.01 -11.93
C LYS A 72 5.99 -0.67 -12.96
N ASP A 73 6.03 0.57 -13.44
CA ASP A 73 6.85 1.01 -14.58
C ASP A 73 8.10 1.84 -14.18
N LYS A 74 8.55 1.83 -12.91
CA LYS A 74 9.82 2.43 -12.47
C LYS A 74 10.81 1.39 -11.96
#